data_AF-A0A382UIN5-F1
#
_entry.id   AF-A0A382UIN5-F1
#
_cell.length_a   1.000
_cell.length_b   1.000
_cell.length_c   1.000
_cell.angle_alpha   90.00
_cell.angle_beta   90.00
_cell.angle_gamma   90.00
#
_symmetry.space_group_name_H-M   'P 1'
#
loop_
_entity.id
_entity.type
_entity.pdbx_description
1 polymer ?
#
loop_
_entity_poly.entity_id
_entity_poly.type
_entity_poly.pdbx_seq_one_letter_code
_entity_poly.pdbx_strand_id
1 'polypeptide(L)'
;MSDNKFIDPATLAGKIPGRGRKPSKMAEQVSKLAKGCPVGKGFLMDKITVSADNKAERGRTRSAITTGCKMVGWTDVSVSWTDTGSPLVVRKG
;
A
#
# COMPACT_ATOMS: atom_id res chain seq x y z
N MET A 1 -36.77 2.48 7.43
CA MET A 1 -35.77 1.83 8.32
C MET A 1 -35.70 0.35 7.96
N SER A 2 -34.56 -0.27 8.25
CA SER A 2 -34.13 -1.67 7.98
C SER A 2 -33.41 -1.89 6.64
N ASP A 3 -32.19 -2.40 6.57
CA ASP A 3 -31.08 -2.50 7.52
C ASP A 3 -29.84 -2.43 6.63
N ASN A 4 -28.88 -1.54 6.93
CA ASN A 4 -27.57 -1.62 6.28
C ASN A 4 -26.94 -2.94 6.74
N LYS A 5 -27.12 -4.00 5.96
CA LYS A 5 -26.45 -5.28 6.18
C LYS A 5 -24.96 -5.04 6.09
N PHE A 6 -24.32 -4.92 7.26
CA PHE A 6 -22.89 -4.90 7.38
C PHE A 6 -22.34 -6.22 6.83
N ILE A 7 -21.54 -6.11 5.77
CA ILE A 7 -20.85 -7.24 5.15
C ILE A 7 -19.56 -7.45 5.92
N ASP A 8 -19.41 -8.63 6.51
CA ASP A 8 -18.18 -9.05 7.20
C ASP A 8 -17.01 -9.06 6.19
N PRO A 9 -15.89 -8.35 6.44
CA PRO A 9 -14.71 -8.33 5.57
C PRO A 9 -14.16 -9.72 5.23
N ALA A 10 -14.38 -10.72 6.09
CA ALA A 10 -14.00 -12.11 5.84
C ALA A 10 -14.76 -12.72 4.65
N THR A 11 -16.00 -12.30 4.40
CA THR A 11 -16.82 -12.77 3.25
C THR A 11 -16.38 -12.16 1.92
N LEU A 12 -15.57 -11.10 1.94
CA LEU A 12 -14.95 -10.47 0.77
C LEU A 12 -13.52 -10.99 0.49
N ALA A 13 -13.02 -11.94 1.28
CA ALA A 13 -11.74 -12.59 1.07
C ALA A 13 -11.74 -13.39 -0.25
N GLY A 14 -11.40 -12.73 -1.36
CA GLY A 14 -11.51 -13.28 -2.71
C GLY A 14 -11.92 -12.27 -3.77
N LYS A 15 -12.66 -11.22 -3.38
CA LYS A 15 -13.13 -10.16 -4.28
C LYS A 15 -12.45 -8.81 -4.05
N ILE A 16 -11.37 -8.78 -3.27
CA ILE A 16 -10.44 -7.66 -3.28
C ILE A 16 -9.62 -7.77 -4.58
N PRO A 17 -9.58 -6.75 -5.45
CA PRO A 17 -8.79 -6.79 -6.67
C PRO A 17 -7.32 -7.09 -6.29
N GLY A 18 -6.87 -8.30 -6.61
CA GLY A 18 -5.55 -8.81 -6.20
C GLY A 18 -5.50 -10.29 -5.84
N ARG A 19 -6.61 -10.97 -5.52
CA ARG A 19 -6.59 -12.42 -5.26
C ARG A 19 -6.65 -13.22 -6.58
N GLY A 20 -5.60 -13.14 -7.39
CA GLY A 20 -5.47 -13.88 -8.66
C GLY A 20 -4.57 -13.22 -9.71
N ARG A 21 -4.29 -11.92 -9.59
CA ARG A 21 -3.21 -11.28 -10.36
C ARG A 21 -1.94 -11.31 -9.53
N LYS A 22 -0.85 -11.81 -10.11
CA LYS A 22 0.49 -11.74 -9.50
C LYS A 22 0.74 -10.29 -9.05
N PRO A 23 1.21 -10.07 -7.82
CA PRO A 23 1.61 -8.73 -7.37
C PRO A 23 2.56 -8.11 -8.40
N SER A 24 2.49 -6.79 -8.57
CA SER A 24 3.46 -6.12 -9.42
C SER A 24 4.87 -6.31 -8.84
N LYS A 25 5.91 -6.32 -9.68
CA LYS A 25 7.30 -6.38 -9.21
C LYS A 25 7.61 -5.33 -8.14
N MET A 26 6.97 -4.16 -8.25
CA MET A 26 7.04 -3.09 -7.28
C MET A 26 6.40 -3.48 -5.93
N ALA A 27 5.21 -4.08 -5.93
CA ALA A 27 4.57 -4.56 -4.70
C ALA A 27 5.40 -5.64 -4.02
N GLU A 28 6.02 -6.55 -4.79
CA GLU A 28 6.95 -7.55 -4.25
C GLU A 28 8.19 -6.90 -3.61
N GLN A 29 8.78 -5.89 -4.26
CA GLN A 29 9.90 -5.13 -3.69
C GLN A 29 9.49 -4.40 -2.40
N VAL A 30 8.33 -3.74 -2.40
CA VAL A 30 7.80 -3.07 -1.20
C VAL A 30 7.59 -4.07 -0.08
N SER A 31 7.05 -5.26 -0.37
CA SER A 31 6.84 -6.30 0.66
C SER A 31 8.16 -6.71 1.32
N LYS A 32 9.25 -6.81 0.56
CA LYS A 32 10.58 -7.12 1.11
C LYS A 32 11.09 -6.01 2.02
N LEU A 33 10.88 -4.75 1.64
CA LEU A 33 11.30 -3.58 2.43
C LEU A 33 10.44 -3.39 3.68
N ALA A 34 9.14 -3.66 3.59
CA ALA A 34 8.19 -3.52 4.69
C ALA A 34 8.30 -4.66 5.72
N LYS A 35 8.87 -5.81 5.32
CA LYS A 35 9.03 -6.96 6.22
C LYS A 35 9.94 -6.58 7.39
N GLY A 36 9.42 -6.72 8.61
CA GLY A 36 10.17 -6.42 9.84
C GLY A 36 10.17 -4.95 10.27
N CYS A 37 9.49 -4.04 9.55
CA CYS A 37 9.37 -2.65 10.03
C CYS A 37 8.46 -2.56 11.26
N PRO A 38 8.91 -1.91 12.36
CA PRO A 38 8.08 -1.69 13.55
C PRO A 38 6.87 -0.79 13.27
N VAL A 39 5.83 -0.92 14.09
CA VAL A 39 4.68 0.00 14.09
C VAL A 39 5.15 1.41 14.47
N GLY A 40 4.60 2.44 13.82
CA GLY A 40 4.97 3.84 14.04
C GLY A 40 6.29 4.25 13.38
N LYS A 41 6.96 3.33 12.68
CA LYS A 41 8.16 3.60 11.88
C LYS A 41 7.84 3.49 10.39
N GLY A 42 8.73 4.04 9.58
CA GLY A 42 8.60 4.04 8.13
C GLY A 42 9.94 3.93 7.43
N PHE A 43 9.88 3.77 6.12
CA PHE A 43 11.04 3.73 5.24
C PHE A 43 10.79 4.62 4.02
N LEU A 44 11.87 5.23 3.54
CA LEU A 44 11.85 6.02 2.31
C LEU A 44 12.19 5.10 1.12
N MET A 45 11.52 5.34 0.00
CA MET A 45 11.74 4.59 -1.25
C MET A 45 12.47 5.46 -2.28
N ASP A 46 13.72 5.78 -1.98
CA ASP A 46 14.54 6.79 -2.65
C ASP A 46 14.80 6.47 -4.14
N LYS A 47 14.73 5.18 -4.50
CA LYS A 47 14.91 4.70 -5.88
C LYS A 47 13.64 4.82 -6.73
N ILE A 48 12.54 5.30 -6.16
CA ILE A 48 11.28 5.55 -6.85
C ILE A 48 10.99 7.03 -6.73
N THR A 49 11.01 7.72 -7.86
CA THR A 49 10.73 9.15 -7.93
C THR A 49 9.62 9.38 -8.93
N VAL A 50 8.53 9.99 -8.47
CA VAL A 50 7.37 10.31 -9.30
C VAL A 50 7.11 11.82 -9.22
N SER A 51 7.10 12.45 -10.40
CA SER A 51 6.81 13.89 -10.53
C SER A 51 5.49 14.25 -9.85
N ALA A 52 5.44 15.46 -9.26
CA ALA A 52 4.25 16.00 -8.61
C ALA A 52 3.04 16.12 -9.53
N ASP A 53 3.30 16.42 -10.80
CA ASP A 53 2.26 16.64 -11.80
C ASP A 53 1.67 15.33 -12.33
N ASN A 54 2.37 14.20 -12.16
CA ASN A 54 1.90 12.90 -12.62
C ASN A 54 1.00 12.21 -11.57
N LYS A 55 -0.19 12.76 -11.34
CA LYS A 55 -1.18 12.23 -10.39
C LYS A 55 -1.53 10.76 -10.65
N ALA A 56 -1.62 10.36 -11.92
CA ALA A 56 -1.96 8.99 -12.31
C ALA A 56 -0.86 7.99 -11.93
N GLU A 57 0.40 8.34 -12.12
CA GLU A 57 1.54 7.51 -11.71
C GLU A 57 1.68 7.46 -10.19
N ARG A 58 1.48 8.59 -9.49
CA ARG A 58 1.44 8.61 -8.02
C ARG A 58 0.36 7.69 -7.46
N GLY A 59 -0.83 7.68 -8.07
CA GLY A 59 -1.92 6.77 -7.71
C GLY A 59 -1.54 5.30 -7.90
N ARG A 60 -0.94 4.95 -9.04
CA ARG A 60 -0.47 3.59 -9.34
C ARG A 60 0.62 3.14 -8.35
N THR A 61 1.61 3.99 -8.10
CA THR A 61 2.70 3.75 -7.13
C THR A 61 2.15 3.57 -5.72
N ARG A 62 1.26 4.45 -5.27
CA ARG A 62 0.61 4.31 -3.96
C ARG A 62 -0.13 2.97 -3.84
N SER A 63 -0.89 2.59 -4.87
CA SER A 63 -1.59 1.30 -4.86
C SER A 63 -0.64 0.11 -4.78
N ALA A 64 0.50 0.14 -5.48
CA ALA A 64 1.51 -0.91 -5.41
C ALA A 64 2.15 -0.98 -4.01
N ILE A 65 2.44 0.17 -3.40
CA ILE A 65 2.97 0.26 -2.04
C ILE A 65 1.99 -0.34 -1.04
N THR A 66 0.73 0.09 -1.05
CA THR A 66 -0.29 -0.42 -0.14
C THR A 66 -0.46 -1.93 -0.28
N THR A 67 -0.44 -2.45 -1.50
CA THR A 67 -0.47 -3.91 -1.73
C THR A 67 0.74 -4.61 -1.12
N GLY A 68 1.96 -4.11 -1.35
CA GLY A 68 3.18 -4.69 -0.78
C GLY A 68 3.20 -4.70 0.76
N CYS A 69 2.71 -3.63 1.40
CA CYS A 69 2.56 -3.56 2.86
C CYS A 69 1.51 -4.56 3.37
N LYS A 70 0.37 -4.71 2.68
CA LYS A 70 -0.65 -5.71 3.05
C LYS A 70 -0.14 -7.14 2.92
N MET A 71 0.74 -7.43 1.96
CA MET A 71 1.36 -8.74 1.79
C MET A 71 2.22 -9.16 3.00
N VAL A 72 2.72 -8.21 3.80
CA VAL A 72 3.45 -8.49 5.05
C VAL A 72 2.59 -8.30 6.30
N GLY A 73 1.27 -8.22 6.15
CA GLY A 73 0.30 -8.17 7.25
C GLY A 73 0.13 -6.79 7.87
N TRP A 74 0.52 -5.71 7.20
CA TRP A 74 0.21 -4.36 7.70
C TRP A 74 -1.27 -4.06 7.46
N THR A 75 -1.94 -3.62 8.52
CA THR A 75 -3.37 -3.26 8.52
C THR A 75 -3.57 -1.81 8.09
N ASP A 76 -2.75 -0.89 8.60
CA ASP A 76 -2.79 0.53 8.27
C ASP A 76 -1.43 1.05 7.76
N VAL A 77 -1.48 1.87 6.72
CA VAL A 77 -0.31 2.34 5.96
C VAL A 77 -0.50 3.81 5.60
N SER A 78 0.43 4.66 6.04
CA SER A 78 0.56 6.02 5.51
C SER A 78 1.50 6.03 4.31
N VAL A 79 1.10 6.69 3.23
CA VAL A 79 2.01 7.02 2.13
C VAL A 79 2.01 8.52 1.95
N SER A 80 3.16 9.13 2.20
CA SER A 80 3.43 10.55 1.94
C SER A 80 4.47 10.67 0.83
N TRP A 81 4.59 11.84 0.21
CA TRP A 81 5.57 12.10 -0.84
C TRP A 81 6.53 13.17 -0.36
N THR A 82 7.82 12.99 -0.61
CA THR A 82 8.82 14.05 -0.42
C THR A 82 8.65 15.14 -1.47
N ASP A 83 9.28 16.28 -1.22
CA ASP A 83 9.47 17.37 -2.17
C ASP A 83 10.19 16.91 -3.45
N THR A 84 11.15 15.99 -3.32
CA THR A 84 11.85 15.35 -4.43
C THR A 84 10.99 14.34 -5.21
N GLY A 85 9.79 14.01 -4.71
CA GLY A 85 8.86 13.09 -5.37
C GLY A 85 9.03 11.62 -5.03
N SER A 86 9.80 11.28 -3.99
CA SER A 86 9.94 9.91 -3.48
C SER A 86 8.88 9.57 -2.44
N PRO A 87 8.35 8.33 -2.40
CA PRO A 87 7.36 7.96 -1.40
C PRO A 87 7.98 7.60 -0.04
N LEU A 88 7.45 8.20 1.02
CA LEU A 88 7.68 7.83 2.41
C LEU A 88 6.53 6.94 2.89
N VAL A 89 6.85 5.71 3.30
CA VAL A 89 5.87 4.69 3.69
C VAL A 89 5.97 4.46 5.19
N VAL A 90 4.89 4.67 5.93
CA VAL A 90 4.85 4.55 7.39
C VAL A 90 3.85 3.48 7.80
N ARG A 91 4.26 2.56 8.68
CA ARG A 91 3.37 1.59 9.31
C ARG A 91 2.56 2.30 10.38
N LYS A 92 1.26 2.43 10.16
CA LYS A 92 0.35 2.88 11.20
C LYS A 92 -0.09 1.67 12.04
N GLY A 93 -0.30 1.90 13.33
CA GLY A 93 -0.72 0.89 14.31
C GLY A 93 -2.22 0.71 14.31
#